data_AF-A0A7S2S7I2-F1
#
_entry.id   AF-A0A7S2S7I2-F1
#
_cell.length_a   1.000
_cell.length_b   1.000
_cell.length_c   1.000
_cell.angle_alpha   90.00
_cell.angle_beta   90.00
_cell.angle_gamma   90.00
#
_symmetry.space_group_name_H-M   'P 1'
#
loop_
_entity.id
_entity.type
_entity.pdbx_description
1 polymer ?
#
loop_
_entity_poly.entity_id
_entity_poly.type
_entity_poly.pdbx_seq_one_letter_code
_entity_poly.pdbx_strand_id
1 'polypeptide(L)'
;MAIHSSNWSSIAVVLLFSLMSLSSSLNVGDDICYDGYVMDRYCINRGTLLDNPSVSPFLNPEVHSVHCLVDVKQCVESGYEIMSLEIIKNGMHGRTFRLDGNGNDKIVKFARENGLKGRCASCTGTNIAEHISEGFRAIVVGKVVSKSTGTRPAIISLTEIIPSDTAITSSTGISDKCPDGINFFEGPFDYSFKTNFHAFIYAHASMMLIGWGTLIPLGVIIAKLGRHLKPDGLWFKIHRPLQIIGLSFTLVGWIIALTQFTALEHGKGKQNIHTRLGMVVMFMGLLQPLNAFLRPHHNADDKKTKLRFAWEILHKSFGYMAVLLAVVVIAFGTMILPRPEDPKKFQMAYGLGSGLILLSSMIYLIWDKQQNDDHDSSDNTTIEQNVEKENSNNNFMQDEEEAKE
;
A
#
# COMPACT_ATOMS: atom_id res chain seq x y z
N MET A 1 49.21 -71.51 -12.67
CA MET A 1 48.32 -70.48 -13.21
C MET A 1 47.39 -70.09 -12.08
N ALA A 2 47.67 -68.94 -11.47
CA ALA A 2 47.25 -68.59 -10.12
C ALA A 2 46.26 -67.42 -10.14
N ILE A 3 45.20 -67.58 -9.34
CA ILE A 3 44.69 -66.61 -8.36
C ILE A 3 43.76 -65.47 -8.84
N HIS A 4 42.54 -65.56 -8.27
CA HIS A 4 41.60 -64.52 -7.85
C HIS A 4 40.94 -63.60 -8.90
N SER A 5 39.69 -63.94 -9.24
CA SER A 5 38.66 -62.96 -9.62
C SER A 5 38.22 -62.17 -8.38
N SER A 6 38.24 -60.85 -8.50
CA SER A 6 38.01 -59.88 -7.44
C SER A 6 36.53 -59.69 -7.12
N ASN A 7 36.24 -59.54 -5.82
CA ASN A 7 34.96 -59.15 -5.23
C ASN A 7 34.52 -57.77 -5.74
N TRP A 8 33.39 -57.71 -6.46
CA TRP A 8 32.68 -56.48 -6.80
C TRP A 8 31.35 -56.34 -6.04
N SER A 9 31.20 -57.01 -4.90
CA SER A 9 29.93 -57.10 -4.17
C SER A 9 29.80 -56.17 -2.95
N SER A 10 30.76 -55.28 -2.68
CA SER A 10 30.81 -54.52 -1.42
C SER A 10 30.68 -52.99 -1.55
N ILE A 11 30.37 -52.44 -2.73
CA ILE A 11 30.20 -50.97 -2.91
C ILE A 11 28.72 -50.56 -3.04
N ALA A 12 27.79 -51.53 -3.08
CA ALA A 12 26.36 -51.25 -3.27
C ALA A 12 25.57 -50.93 -1.98
N VAL A 13 26.20 -50.94 -0.79
CA VAL A 13 25.47 -50.78 0.50
C VAL A 13 25.75 -49.45 1.21
N VAL A 14 26.70 -48.63 0.74
CA VAL A 14 26.97 -47.30 1.33
C VAL A 14 26.27 -46.15 0.57
N LEU A 15 25.55 -46.44 -0.51
CA LEU A 15 24.80 -45.45 -1.32
C LEU A 15 23.28 -45.64 -1.24
N LEU A 16 22.74 -46.00 -0.07
CA LEU A 16 21.30 -46.13 0.17
C LEU A 16 20.82 -45.46 1.47
N PHE A 17 21.60 -44.51 1.99
CA PHE A 17 21.16 -43.56 3.03
C PHE A 17 21.47 -42.11 2.64
N SER A 18 21.44 -41.80 1.34
CA SER A 18 21.10 -40.42 0.94
C SER A 18 19.61 -40.29 1.18
N LEU A 19 19.24 -39.79 2.36
CA LEU A 19 17.88 -39.37 2.66
C LEU A 19 17.39 -38.56 1.46
N MET A 20 16.47 -39.13 0.69
CA MET A 20 15.49 -38.33 -0.02
C MET A 20 14.70 -37.64 1.07
N SER A 21 15.19 -36.48 1.53
CA SER A 21 14.36 -35.52 2.24
C SER A 21 13.29 -35.10 1.25
N LEU A 22 12.18 -35.84 1.25
CA LEU A 22 10.95 -35.48 0.57
C LEU A 22 10.58 -34.13 1.16
N SER A 23 10.94 -33.05 0.47
CA SER A 23 10.51 -31.72 0.85
C SER A 23 9.03 -31.67 0.54
N SER A 24 8.20 -32.02 1.53
CA SER A 24 6.75 -31.94 1.43
C SER A 24 6.39 -30.49 1.14
N SER A 25 6.07 -30.17 -0.11
CA SER A 25 5.57 -28.86 -0.47
C SER A 25 4.21 -28.66 0.20
N LEU A 26 4.08 -27.64 1.05
CA LEU A 26 2.80 -27.30 1.69
C LEU A 26 1.72 -27.02 0.64
N ASN A 27 0.58 -27.69 0.77
CA ASN A 27 -0.61 -27.51 -0.04
C ASN A 27 -1.72 -26.85 0.75
N VAL A 28 -2.61 -26.14 0.04
CA VAL A 28 -3.82 -25.58 0.65
C VAL A 28 -4.69 -26.74 1.14
N GLY A 29 -5.10 -26.68 2.41
CA GLY A 29 -5.87 -27.71 3.09
C GLY A 29 -5.06 -28.57 4.07
N ASP A 30 -3.73 -28.56 3.96
CA ASP A 30 -2.85 -29.33 4.85
C ASP A 30 -3.03 -28.88 6.31
N ASP A 31 -3.10 -29.85 7.20
CA ASP A 31 -3.08 -29.63 8.65
C ASP A 31 -1.65 -29.36 9.11
N ILE A 32 -1.50 -28.34 9.95
CA ILE A 32 -0.22 -27.94 10.53
C ILE A 32 -0.35 -27.95 12.05
N CYS A 33 0.69 -28.44 12.70
CA CYS A 33 0.98 -28.22 14.11
C CYS A 33 2.43 -27.74 14.19
N TYR A 34 2.67 -26.55 14.74
CA TYR A 34 4.00 -25.96 14.74
C TYR A 34 4.23 -25.09 15.96
N ASP A 35 5.44 -25.09 16.48
CA ASP A 35 5.85 -24.26 17.62
C ASP A 35 6.84 -23.20 17.17
N GLY A 36 6.60 -21.96 17.57
CA GLY A 36 7.40 -20.83 17.15
C GLY A 36 7.11 -19.56 17.93
N TYR A 37 7.98 -18.58 17.74
CA TYR A 37 7.74 -17.24 18.29
C TYR A 37 6.67 -16.53 17.48
N VAL A 38 5.67 -16.01 18.17
CA VAL A 38 4.64 -15.15 17.59
C VAL A 38 5.22 -13.74 17.50
N MET A 39 5.33 -13.22 16.29
CA MET A 39 5.91 -11.90 16.05
C MET A 39 4.97 -11.06 15.20
N ASP A 40 4.79 -9.79 15.57
CA ASP A 40 4.00 -8.87 14.76
C ASP A 40 4.73 -8.49 13.47
N ARG A 41 3.98 -8.32 12.38
CA ARG A 41 4.54 -7.99 11.07
C ARG A 41 5.17 -6.61 11.06
N TYR A 42 4.75 -5.67 11.90
CA TYR A 42 5.34 -4.35 11.98
C TYR A 42 6.81 -4.40 12.44
N CYS A 43 7.12 -5.14 13.49
CA CYS A 43 8.49 -5.36 13.99
C CYS A 43 9.33 -6.14 12.97
N ILE A 44 8.79 -7.22 12.37
CA ILE A 44 9.44 -7.97 11.28
C ILE A 44 9.84 -7.03 10.15
N ASN A 45 8.88 -6.24 9.67
CA ASN A 45 9.03 -5.32 8.55
C ASN A 45 9.97 -4.15 8.87
N ARG A 46 9.96 -3.69 10.13
CA ARG A 46 10.88 -2.66 10.62
C ARG A 46 12.31 -3.17 10.70
N GLY A 47 12.50 -4.47 10.86
CA GLY A 47 13.80 -5.12 11.04
C GLY A 47 14.38 -4.92 12.44
N THR A 48 13.69 -4.18 13.30
CA THR A 48 14.01 -4.02 14.72
C THR A 48 12.74 -3.90 15.55
N LEU A 49 12.79 -4.40 16.78
CA LEU A 49 11.65 -4.38 17.70
C LEU A 49 11.26 -2.94 18.06
N LEU A 50 9.97 -2.64 18.06
CA LEU A 50 9.48 -1.28 18.33
C LEU A 50 9.81 -0.82 19.75
N ASP A 51 9.67 -1.73 20.71
CA ASP A 51 10.00 -1.58 22.13
C ASP A 51 11.51 -1.67 22.41
N ASN A 52 12.28 -2.34 21.54
CA ASN A 52 13.74 -2.36 21.60
C ASN A 52 14.40 -2.14 20.21
N PRO A 53 14.59 -0.88 19.79
CA PRO A 53 15.08 -0.53 18.46
C PRO A 53 16.47 -1.06 18.07
N SER A 54 17.25 -1.55 19.03
CA SER A 54 18.59 -2.11 18.80
C SER A 54 18.58 -3.61 18.49
N VAL A 55 17.44 -4.27 18.68
CA VAL A 55 17.31 -5.72 18.53
C VAL A 55 16.54 -6.07 17.28
N SER A 56 17.07 -7.02 16.50
CA SER A 56 16.38 -7.61 15.37
C SER A 56 15.40 -8.69 15.84
N PRO A 57 14.13 -8.69 15.38
CA PRO A 57 13.17 -9.77 15.67
C PRO A 57 13.62 -11.13 15.12
N PHE A 58 14.55 -11.14 14.16
CA PHE A 58 15.11 -12.36 13.61
C PHE A 58 16.28 -12.91 14.44
N LEU A 59 16.89 -12.11 15.32
CA LEU A 59 18.01 -12.58 16.14
C LEU A 59 17.56 -12.95 17.54
N ASN A 60 16.80 -12.07 18.19
CA ASN A 60 16.35 -12.27 19.57
C ASN A 60 14.83 -11.98 19.67
N PRO A 61 13.96 -12.82 19.09
CA PRO A 61 12.51 -12.67 19.22
C PRO A 61 12.03 -12.78 20.69
N GLU A 62 12.80 -13.45 21.54
CA GLU A 62 12.49 -13.71 22.95
C GLU A 62 12.47 -12.46 23.83
N VAL A 63 13.14 -11.36 23.43
CA VAL A 63 13.16 -10.11 24.21
C VAL A 63 12.03 -9.15 23.83
N HIS A 64 11.11 -9.59 22.96
CA HIS A 64 9.99 -8.76 22.56
C HIS A 64 8.87 -8.78 23.61
N SER A 65 8.40 -7.60 24.02
CA SER A 65 7.39 -7.48 25.07
C SER A 65 6.00 -7.89 24.58
N VAL A 66 5.24 -8.51 25.48
CA VAL A 66 3.83 -8.83 25.24
C VAL A 66 3.01 -7.55 25.02
N HIS A 67 3.31 -6.46 25.74
CA HIS A 67 2.69 -5.15 25.53
C HIS A 67 2.76 -4.69 24.07
N CYS A 68 3.95 -4.77 23.46
CA CYS A 68 4.12 -4.37 22.08
C CYS A 68 3.31 -5.28 21.15
N LEU A 69 3.32 -6.59 21.41
CA LEU A 69 2.58 -7.56 20.63
C LEU A 69 1.07 -7.36 20.70
N VAL A 70 0.47 -6.99 21.84
CA VAL A 70 -1.00 -7.07 22.02
C VAL A 70 -1.72 -5.75 22.30
N ASP A 71 -1.02 -4.70 22.74
CA ASP A 71 -1.64 -3.40 23.08
C ASP A 71 -1.28 -2.30 22.10
N VAL A 72 -0.09 -2.35 21.51
CA VAL A 72 0.37 -1.30 20.60
C VAL A 72 -0.34 -1.44 19.26
N LYS A 73 -1.24 -0.49 19.00
CA LYS A 73 -2.17 -0.51 17.85
C LYS A 73 -1.50 -0.88 16.52
N GLN A 74 -0.37 -0.26 16.17
CA GLN A 74 0.29 -0.52 14.89
C GLN A 74 0.88 -1.93 14.77
N CYS A 75 1.34 -2.52 15.87
CA CYS A 75 1.81 -3.90 15.92
C CYS A 75 0.63 -4.86 15.76
N VAL A 76 -0.44 -4.65 16.52
CA VAL A 76 -1.66 -5.48 16.45
C VAL A 76 -2.34 -5.41 15.08
N GLU A 77 -2.53 -4.22 14.54
CA GLU A 77 -3.17 -4.02 13.23
C GLU A 77 -2.33 -4.56 12.08
N SER A 78 -1.03 -4.71 12.26
CA SER A 78 -0.14 -5.29 11.25
C SER A 78 -0.36 -6.78 11.05
N GLY A 79 -0.95 -7.51 12.01
CA GLY A 79 -1.07 -8.98 12.01
C GLY A 79 0.24 -9.68 12.38
N TYR A 80 0.22 -11.02 12.44
CA TYR A 80 1.30 -11.81 13.03
C TYR A 80 1.84 -12.89 12.09
N GLU A 81 3.07 -13.27 12.36
CA GLU A 81 3.74 -14.42 11.78
C GLU A 81 4.33 -15.30 12.88
N ILE A 82 4.50 -16.58 12.55
CA ILE A 82 5.15 -17.56 13.38
C ILE A 82 6.58 -17.70 12.88
N MET A 83 7.53 -17.36 13.74
CA MET A 83 8.96 -17.47 13.51
C MET A 83 9.47 -18.84 13.95
N SER A 84 10.45 -19.41 13.24
CA SER A 84 10.99 -20.72 13.58
C SER A 84 11.67 -20.72 14.94
N LEU A 85 11.65 -21.84 15.65
CA LEU A 85 12.50 -22.03 16.84
C LEU A 85 13.93 -22.36 16.45
N GLU A 86 14.08 -23.16 15.40
CA GLU A 86 15.38 -23.54 14.89
C GLU A 86 16.07 -22.32 14.29
N ILE A 87 17.28 -22.07 14.79
CA ILE A 87 18.16 -21.02 14.33
C ILE A 87 18.74 -21.45 12.98
N ILE A 88 18.46 -20.65 11.96
CA ILE A 88 18.83 -20.91 10.58
C ILE A 88 20.29 -20.54 10.31
N LYS A 89 20.78 -20.80 9.09
CA LYS A 89 22.12 -20.38 8.65
C LYS A 89 22.30 -18.87 8.88
N ASN A 90 23.32 -18.51 9.68
CA ASN A 90 23.67 -17.16 10.18
C ASN A 90 23.07 -16.74 11.53
N GLY A 91 22.51 -17.65 12.34
CA GLY A 91 22.13 -17.30 13.70
C GLY A 91 20.77 -16.62 13.82
N MET A 92 19.90 -16.71 12.81
CA MET A 92 18.60 -16.01 12.77
C MET A 92 17.42 -16.99 12.80
N HIS A 93 16.29 -16.58 13.34
CA HIS A 93 15.00 -17.23 13.21
C HIS A 93 14.41 -16.98 11.81
N GLY A 94 13.80 -17.99 11.21
CA GLY A 94 13.12 -17.93 9.92
C GLY A 94 11.66 -17.52 10.06
N ARG A 95 11.03 -17.06 8.98
CA ARG A 95 9.58 -16.81 8.93
C ARG A 95 8.88 -18.06 8.42
N THR A 96 8.02 -18.67 9.23
CA THR A 96 7.41 -19.97 8.90
C THR A 96 6.01 -19.82 8.33
N PHE A 97 5.11 -19.15 9.06
CA PHE A 97 3.70 -18.99 8.67
C PHE A 97 3.19 -17.58 8.94
N ARG A 98 2.25 -17.12 8.12
CA ARG A 98 1.47 -15.91 8.37
C ARG A 98 0.09 -16.30 8.86
N LEU A 99 -0.45 -15.54 9.82
CA LEU A 99 -1.81 -15.76 10.30
C LEU A 99 -2.81 -14.96 9.47
N ASP A 100 -3.94 -15.58 9.15
CA ASP A 100 -5.10 -14.88 8.59
C ASP A 100 -5.78 -13.98 9.63
N GLY A 101 -6.83 -13.24 9.23
CA GLY A 101 -7.53 -12.31 10.12
C GLY A 101 -8.08 -12.96 11.39
N ASN A 102 -8.64 -14.17 11.26
CA ASN A 102 -9.17 -14.93 12.39
C ASN A 102 -8.05 -15.42 13.32
N GLY A 103 -6.95 -15.94 12.76
CA GLY A 103 -5.77 -16.34 13.51
C GLY A 103 -5.13 -15.17 14.27
N ASN A 104 -5.07 -13.99 13.66
CA ASN A 104 -4.60 -12.77 14.33
C ASN A 104 -5.45 -12.41 15.55
N ASP A 105 -6.78 -12.53 15.46
CA ASP A 105 -7.66 -12.23 16.59
C ASP A 105 -7.55 -13.30 17.69
N LYS A 106 -7.42 -14.58 17.31
CA LYS A 106 -7.19 -15.69 18.24
C LYS A 106 -5.86 -15.54 19.00
N ILE A 107 -4.76 -15.20 18.32
CA ILE A 107 -3.43 -15.13 18.94
C ILE A 107 -3.34 -13.97 19.94
N VAL A 108 -3.98 -12.83 19.65
CA VAL A 108 -4.06 -11.68 20.57
C VAL A 108 -4.87 -12.04 21.81
N LYS A 109 -6.02 -12.71 21.62
CA LYS A 109 -6.85 -13.16 22.74
C LYS A 109 -6.07 -14.12 23.63
N PHE A 110 -5.45 -15.13 23.03
CA PHE A 110 -4.62 -16.11 23.75
C PHE A 110 -3.50 -15.44 24.55
N ALA A 111 -2.78 -14.50 23.94
CA ALA A 111 -1.67 -13.80 24.60
C ALA A 111 -2.12 -12.94 25.79
N ARG A 112 -3.32 -12.37 25.75
CA ARG A 112 -3.89 -11.59 26.87
C ARG A 112 -4.36 -12.50 28.01
N GLU A 113 -4.98 -13.62 27.67
CA GLU A 113 -5.44 -14.61 28.66
C GLU A 113 -4.26 -15.30 29.37
N ASN A 114 -3.18 -15.58 28.64
CA ASN A 114 -1.99 -16.29 29.15
C ASN A 114 -0.80 -15.36 29.47
N GLY A 115 -0.98 -14.05 29.34
CA GLY A 115 0.08 -13.07 29.60
C GLY A 115 0.13 -12.68 31.07
N LEU A 116 1.34 -12.41 31.58
CA LEU A 116 1.55 -12.00 32.96
C LEU A 116 1.00 -10.59 33.22
N LYS A 117 0.22 -10.43 34.29
CA LYS A 117 -0.35 -9.15 34.72
C LYS A 117 0.76 -8.10 34.89
N GLY A 118 0.54 -6.92 34.30
CA GLY A 118 1.51 -5.84 34.26
C GLY A 118 2.46 -5.88 33.06
N ARG A 119 2.49 -6.97 32.27
CA ARG A 119 3.26 -7.06 31.01
C ARG A 119 2.44 -6.67 29.78
N CYS A 120 1.12 -6.61 29.90
CA CYS A 120 0.23 -5.93 28.96
C CYS A 120 -1.00 -5.40 29.72
N ALA A 121 -1.74 -4.48 29.12
CA ALA A 121 -2.84 -3.75 29.75
C ALA A 121 -4.02 -4.66 30.13
N SER A 122 -4.23 -5.74 29.38
CA SER A 122 -5.33 -6.70 29.55
C SER A 122 -4.87 -8.09 29.98
N CYS A 123 -3.60 -8.23 30.36
CA CYS A 123 -3.01 -9.48 30.81
C CYS A 123 -3.51 -9.84 32.23
N THR A 124 -3.98 -11.08 32.40
CA THR A 124 -4.60 -11.53 33.66
C THR A 124 -3.74 -12.46 34.51
N GLY A 125 -2.68 -13.03 33.95
CA GLY A 125 -1.85 -14.03 34.59
C GLY A 125 -1.15 -13.56 35.86
N THR A 126 -1.03 -14.39 36.88
CA THR A 126 -0.41 -14.00 38.15
C THR A 126 0.90 -14.74 38.46
N ASN A 127 1.15 -15.89 37.83
CA ASN A 127 2.35 -16.69 38.04
C ASN A 127 3.33 -16.51 36.88
N ILE A 128 4.55 -16.01 37.17
CA ILE A 128 5.60 -15.77 36.18
C ILE A 128 6.14 -17.06 35.55
N ALA A 129 6.04 -18.20 36.23
CA ALA A 129 6.48 -19.48 35.68
C ALA A 129 5.48 -20.09 34.68
N GLU A 130 4.23 -19.60 34.66
CA GLU A 130 3.14 -20.17 33.86
C GLU A 130 2.62 -19.21 32.78
N HIS A 131 2.95 -17.92 32.89
CA HIS A 131 2.39 -16.88 32.02
C HIS A 131 3.48 -16.12 31.26
N ILE A 132 3.13 -15.69 30.05
CA ILE A 132 4.04 -15.05 29.11
C ILE A 132 4.45 -13.69 29.68
N SER A 133 5.74 -13.50 29.96
CA SER A 133 6.28 -12.20 30.39
C SER A 133 6.89 -11.39 29.25
N GLU A 134 7.56 -12.09 28.34
CA GLU A 134 8.23 -11.60 27.14
C GLU A 134 8.42 -12.80 26.20
N GLY A 135 8.79 -12.56 24.93
CA GLY A 135 9.18 -13.63 24.02
C GLY A 135 8.04 -14.60 23.76
N PHE A 136 6.91 -14.08 23.29
CA PHE A 136 5.71 -14.88 23.13
C PHE A 136 5.93 -16.04 22.16
N ARG A 137 5.88 -17.25 22.70
CA ARG A 137 5.96 -18.51 21.97
C ARG A 137 4.67 -19.30 22.16
N ALA A 138 4.21 -19.95 21.10
CA ALA A 138 3.00 -20.77 21.13
C ALA A 138 3.08 -21.90 20.11
N ILE A 139 2.44 -23.01 20.46
CA ILE A 139 2.14 -24.08 19.51
C ILE A 139 0.85 -23.69 18.79
N VAL A 140 0.93 -23.53 17.47
CA VAL A 140 -0.20 -23.21 16.61
C VAL A 140 -0.66 -24.44 15.86
N VAL A 141 -1.97 -24.67 15.86
CA VAL A 141 -2.61 -25.74 15.08
C VAL A 141 -3.59 -25.09 14.10
N GLY A 142 -3.60 -25.56 12.86
CA GLY A 142 -4.49 -25.00 11.85
C GLY A 142 -4.39 -25.64 10.48
N LYS A 143 -4.95 -24.95 9.49
CA LYS A 143 -4.92 -25.37 8.08
C LYS A 143 -4.24 -24.33 7.20
N VAL A 144 -3.48 -24.78 6.21
CA VAL A 144 -2.93 -23.91 5.17
C VAL A 144 -4.06 -23.39 4.29
N VAL A 145 -4.18 -22.07 4.18
CA VAL A 145 -5.17 -21.40 3.32
C VAL A 145 -4.54 -20.76 2.09
N SER A 146 -3.23 -20.52 2.10
CA SER A 146 -2.50 -19.99 0.96
C SER A 146 -1.05 -20.47 0.95
N LYS A 147 -0.53 -20.84 -0.22
CA LYS A 147 0.87 -21.27 -0.40
C LYS A 147 1.84 -20.11 -0.17
N SER A 148 3.10 -20.45 0.12
CA SER A 148 4.18 -19.47 0.10
C SER A 148 4.39 -18.92 -1.32
N THR A 149 4.79 -17.65 -1.44
CA THR A 149 5.06 -17.01 -2.73
C THR A 149 6.33 -16.16 -2.64
N GLY A 150 7.42 -16.64 -3.24
CA GLY A 150 8.66 -15.87 -3.37
C GLY A 150 9.26 -15.45 -2.02
N THR A 151 8.87 -14.28 -1.50
CA THR A 151 9.34 -13.69 -0.23
C THR A 151 8.30 -13.73 0.91
N ARG A 152 7.19 -14.44 0.72
CA ARG A 152 6.07 -14.52 1.68
C ARG A 152 5.83 -15.95 2.17
N PRO A 153 5.78 -16.16 3.50
CA PRO A 153 5.38 -17.43 4.06
C PRO A 153 3.92 -17.76 3.73
N ALA A 154 3.60 -19.06 3.78
CA ALA A 154 2.24 -19.57 3.63
C ALA A 154 1.30 -18.95 4.68
N ILE A 155 0.02 -18.81 4.34
CA ILE A 155 -1.00 -18.33 5.29
C ILE A 155 -1.69 -19.53 5.90
N ILE A 156 -1.85 -19.53 7.22
CA ILE A 156 -2.59 -20.54 7.98
C ILE A 156 -3.80 -19.91 8.69
N SER A 157 -4.90 -20.66 8.75
CA SER A 157 -6.06 -20.36 9.58
C SER A 157 -5.97 -21.20 10.85
N LEU A 158 -5.87 -20.55 12.00
CA LEU A 158 -5.73 -21.24 13.28
C LEU A 158 -7.04 -21.89 13.73
N THR A 159 -6.97 -23.15 14.12
CA THR A 159 -8.05 -23.87 14.81
C THR A 159 -7.87 -23.77 16.31
N GLU A 160 -6.65 -24.05 16.78
CA GLU A 160 -6.28 -24.14 18.19
C GLU A 160 -4.90 -23.49 18.45
N ILE A 161 -4.70 -23.01 19.67
CA ILE A 161 -3.42 -22.48 20.16
C ILE A 161 -3.15 -23.14 21.51
N ILE A 162 -1.98 -23.74 21.66
CA ILE A 162 -1.57 -24.48 22.85
C ILE A 162 -0.38 -23.75 23.48
N PRO A 163 -0.32 -23.61 24.82
CA PRO A 163 0.85 -23.08 25.50
C PRO A 163 2.12 -23.84 25.12
N SER A 164 3.15 -23.11 24.70
CA SER A 164 4.45 -23.70 24.44
C SER A 164 5.16 -24.00 25.75
N ASP A 165 5.89 -25.12 25.79
CA ASP A 165 6.90 -25.34 26.82
C ASP A 165 8.19 -24.62 26.43
N THR A 166 8.49 -23.53 27.13
CA THR A 166 9.68 -22.70 26.86
C THR A 166 10.99 -23.43 27.19
N ALA A 167 10.95 -24.52 27.96
CA ALA A 167 12.13 -25.34 28.25
C ALA A 167 12.58 -26.19 27.05
N ILE A 168 11.69 -26.45 26.08
CA ILE A 168 11.98 -27.27 24.92
C ILE A 168 12.51 -26.39 23.78
N THR A 169 13.79 -26.50 23.43
CA THR A 169 14.44 -25.66 22.40
C THR A 169 14.54 -26.32 21.03
N SER A 170 14.09 -27.58 20.89
CA SER A 170 14.12 -28.34 19.63
C SER A 170 12.78 -29.05 19.34
N SER A 171 12.49 -29.24 18.05
CA SER A 171 11.28 -29.89 17.50
C SER A 171 10.96 -31.28 18.07
N THR A 172 11.98 -32.01 18.54
CA THR A 172 11.89 -33.40 19.02
C THR A 172 11.05 -33.63 20.27
N GLY A 173 10.81 -32.62 21.11
CA GLY A 173 9.96 -32.74 22.31
C GLY A 173 8.52 -32.25 22.11
N ILE A 174 8.20 -31.75 20.92
CA ILE A 174 6.98 -30.98 20.65
C ILE A 174 5.94 -31.82 19.90
N SER A 175 6.35 -32.87 19.20
CA SER A 175 5.45 -33.79 18.48
C SER A 175 4.30 -34.31 19.33
N ASP A 176 4.58 -34.58 20.60
CA ASP A 176 3.62 -35.18 21.54
C ASP A 176 2.56 -34.18 22.04
N LYS A 177 2.72 -32.89 21.73
CA LYS A 177 1.77 -31.82 22.06
C LYS A 177 0.76 -31.56 20.94
N CYS A 178 0.97 -32.11 19.75
CA CYS A 178 0.04 -31.94 18.64
C CYS A 178 -1.22 -32.80 18.84
N PRO A 179 -2.41 -32.32 18.43
CA PRO A 179 -3.63 -33.13 18.49
C PRO A 179 -3.53 -34.42 17.67
N ASP A 180 -4.25 -35.46 18.11
CA ASP A 180 -4.27 -36.77 17.45
C ASP A 180 -4.55 -36.66 15.95
N GLY A 181 -3.68 -37.26 15.14
CA GLY A 181 -3.80 -37.27 13.68
C GLY A 181 -3.18 -36.06 12.97
N ILE A 182 -2.59 -35.10 13.69
CA ILE A 182 -1.84 -33.98 13.12
C ILE A 182 -0.36 -34.13 13.46
N ASN A 183 0.48 -34.29 12.44
CA ASN A 183 1.92 -34.36 12.63
C ASN A 183 2.52 -32.97 12.86
N PHE A 184 3.57 -32.91 13.69
CA PHE A 184 4.38 -31.72 13.82
C PHE A 184 5.04 -31.36 12.49
N PHE A 185 5.00 -30.09 12.12
CA PHE A 185 5.57 -29.62 10.87
C PHE A 185 7.08 -29.36 11.04
N GLU A 186 7.90 -30.28 10.51
CA GLU A 186 9.37 -30.14 10.47
C GLU A 186 9.88 -29.51 9.16
N GLY A 187 8.97 -29.08 8.29
CA GLY A 187 9.28 -28.78 6.89
C GLY A 187 10.31 -27.66 6.69
N PRO A 188 10.95 -27.60 5.50
CA PRO A 188 12.05 -26.69 5.27
C PRO A 188 11.59 -25.24 5.41
N PHE A 189 12.16 -24.54 6.38
CA PHE A 189 11.96 -23.09 6.52
C PHE A 189 12.63 -22.43 5.32
N ASP A 190 11.90 -21.69 4.48
CA ASP A 190 12.54 -20.96 3.39
C ASP A 190 13.37 -19.81 3.99
N TYR A 191 14.69 -20.03 3.99
CA TYR A 191 15.70 -19.25 4.71
C TYR A 191 16.03 -17.91 4.06
N SER A 192 15.41 -17.58 2.92
CA SER A 192 15.76 -16.42 2.08
C SER A 192 14.94 -15.16 2.37
N PHE A 193 14.05 -15.18 3.37
CA PHE A 193 13.14 -14.06 3.65
C PHE A 193 13.79 -12.85 4.36
N LYS A 194 15.00 -12.43 3.96
CA LYS A 194 15.45 -11.07 4.25
C LYS A 194 14.62 -10.11 3.40
N THR A 195 13.62 -9.50 4.01
CA THR A 195 12.76 -8.59 3.28
C THR A 195 13.49 -7.27 3.03
N ASN A 196 13.71 -6.91 1.76
CA ASN A 196 13.98 -5.51 1.34
C ASN A 196 12.72 -4.63 1.50
N PHE A 197 11.90 -4.89 2.54
CA PHE A 197 10.59 -4.30 2.74
C PHE A 197 10.67 -2.77 2.81
N HIS A 198 11.68 -2.24 3.52
CA HIS A 198 11.94 -0.80 3.55
C HIS A 198 12.27 -0.23 2.17
N ALA A 199 13.11 -0.91 1.39
CA ALA A 199 13.43 -0.45 0.03
C ALA A 199 12.17 -0.42 -0.84
N PHE A 200 11.28 -1.43 -0.71
CA PHE A 200 9.99 -1.42 -1.40
C PHE A 200 9.05 -0.33 -0.90
N ILE A 201 8.98 -0.05 0.41
CA ILE A 201 8.22 1.10 0.95
C ILE A 201 8.72 2.40 0.34
N TYR A 202 10.04 2.64 0.37
CA TYR A 202 10.61 3.87 -0.17
C TYR A 202 10.41 3.97 -1.68
N ALA A 203 10.55 2.87 -2.41
CA ALA A 203 10.27 2.83 -3.85
C ALA A 203 8.80 3.13 -4.13
N HIS A 204 7.85 2.46 -3.46
CA HIS A 204 6.42 2.74 -3.58
C HIS A 204 6.09 4.20 -3.28
N ALA A 205 6.52 4.71 -2.12
CA ALA A 205 6.24 6.06 -1.68
C ALA A 205 6.82 7.11 -2.65
N SER A 206 8.07 6.92 -3.11
CA SER A 206 8.71 7.82 -4.07
C SER A 206 7.97 7.84 -5.41
N MET A 207 7.61 6.67 -5.94
CA MET A 207 6.87 6.55 -7.20
C MET A 207 5.48 7.19 -7.10
N MET A 208 4.78 7.01 -5.98
CA MET A 208 3.49 7.63 -5.73
C MET A 208 3.58 9.15 -5.56
N LEU A 209 4.60 9.66 -4.87
CA LEU A 209 4.82 11.10 -4.69
C LEU A 209 5.22 11.78 -6.00
N ILE A 210 6.08 11.17 -6.82
CA ILE A 210 6.45 11.69 -8.14
C ILE A 210 5.21 11.71 -9.07
N GLY A 211 4.40 10.65 -9.05
CA GLY A 211 3.22 10.57 -9.90
C GLY A 211 2.06 11.44 -9.39
N TRP A 212 1.42 11.02 -8.30
CA TRP A 212 0.23 11.65 -7.73
C TRP A 212 0.53 12.93 -6.94
N GLY A 213 1.72 13.06 -6.37
CA GLY A 213 2.10 14.24 -5.59
C GLY A 213 2.57 15.41 -6.43
N THR A 214 3.13 15.18 -7.63
CA THR A 214 3.74 16.24 -8.45
C THR A 214 3.32 16.22 -9.93
N LEU A 215 3.65 15.19 -10.71
CA LEU A 215 3.49 15.21 -12.17
C LEU A 215 2.02 15.30 -12.63
N ILE A 216 1.13 14.50 -12.04
CA ILE A 216 -0.29 14.48 -12.39
C ILE A 216 -0.97 15.81 -12.02
N PRO A 217 -0.85 16.33 -10.77
CA PRO A 217 -1.37 17.65 -10.42
C PRO A 217 -0.80 18.78 -11.29
N LEU A 218 0.50 18.78 -11.55
CA LEU A 218 1.14 19.77 -12.42
C LEU A 218 0.53 19.77 -13.82
N GLY A 219 0.34 18.58 -14.41
CA GLY A 219 -0.32 18.46 -15.71
C GLY A 219 -1.76 18.98 -15.68
N VAL A 220 -2.51 18.77 -14.60
CA VAL A 220 -3.87 19.29 -14.43
C VAL A 220 -3.88 20.81 -14.35
N ILE A 221 -2.97 21.41 -13.57
CA ILE A 221 -2.80 22.87 -13.45
C ILE A 221 -2.47 23.46 -14.82
N ILE A 222 -1.51 22.91 -15.56
CA ILE A 222 -1.13 23.39 -16.89
C ILE A 222 -2.30 23.29 -17.88
N ALA A 223 -3.11 22.23 -17.84
CA ALA A 223 -4.28 22.10 -18.71
C ALA A 223 -5.42 23.08 -18.39
N LYS A 224 -5.46 23.57 -17.14
CA LYS A 224 -6.46 24.54 -16.69
C LYS A 224 -5.99 25.97 -16.94
N LEU A 225 -4.80 26.33 -16.45
CA LEU A 225 -4.28 27.71 -16.48
C LEU A 225 -3.53 28.01 -17.78
N GLY A 226 -2.84 27.03 -18.37
CA GLY A 226 -1.94 27.24 -19.51
C GLY A 226 -2.64 27.39 -20.87
N ARG A 227 -3.97 27.56 -20.93
CA ARG A 227 -4.71 27.58 -22.20
C ARG A 227 -4.36 28.77 -23.10
N HIS A 228 -3.89 29.87 -22.53
CA HIS A 228 -3.43 31.06 -23.23
C HIS A 228 -1.98 30.96 -23.74
N LEU A 229 -1.22 29.93 -23.34
CA LEU A 229 0.19 29.79 -23.70
C LEU A 229 0.35 29.56 -25.20
N LYS A 230 1.26 30.31 -25.82
CA LYS A 230 1.65 30.16 -27.22
C LYS A 230 2.82 29.17 -27.36
N PRO A 231 2.89 28.38 -28.46
CA PRO A 231 1.93 28.30 -29.56
C PRO A 231 0.61 27.62 -29.17
N ASP A 232 -0.45 27.84 -29.94
CA ASP A 232 -1.77 27.30 -29.62
C ASP A 232 -1.74 25.77 -29.44
N GLY A 233 -2.40 25.31 -28.37
CA GLY A 233 -2.39 23.90 -27.97
C GLY A 233 -1.13 23.45 -27.23
N LEU A 234 -0.20 24.35 -26.87
CA LEU A 234 0.98 24.00 -26.06
C LEU A 234 0.60 23.32 -24.74
N TRP A 235 -0.44 23.81 -24.05
CA TRP A 235 -0.93 23.19 -22.82
C TRP A 235 -1.25 21.70 -22.98
N PHE A 236 -1.76 21.29 -24.15
CA PHE A 236 -2.12 19.91 -24.43
C PHE A 236 -0.88 19.05 -24.72
N LYS A 237 0.10 19.63 -25.42
CA LYS A 237 1.40 19.01 -25.70
C LYS A 237 2.22 18.80 -24.42
N ILE A 238 1.98 19.58 -23.37
CA ILE A 238 2.63 19.41 -22.06
C ILE A 238 1.79 18.52 -21.13
N HIS A 239 0.48 18.73 -21.06
CA HIS A 239 -0.41 17.96 -20.20
C HIS A 239 -0.32 16.46 -20.50
N ARG A 240 -0.44 16.07 -21.77
CA ARG A 240 -0.46 14.65 -22.17
C ARG A 240 0.79 13.88 -21.69
N PRO A 241 2.03 14.29 -22.00
CA PRO A 241 3.21 13.56 -21.54
C PRO A 241 3.34 13.57 -20.01
N LEU A 242 2.99 14.67 -19.32
CA LEU A 242 3.00 14.70 -17.86
C LEU A 242 2.02 13.68 -17.25
N GLN A 243 0.82 13.54 -17.81
CA GLN A 243 -0.15 12.53 -17.37
C GLN A 243 0.34 11.11 -17.64
N ILE A 244 0.92 10.84 -18.82
CA ILE A 244 1.42 9.52 -19.17
C ILE A 244 2.58 9.12 -18.25
N ILE A 245 3.60 9.99 -18.13
CA ILE A 245 4.77 9.73 -17.28
C ILE A 245 4.33 9.58 -15.82
N GLY A 246 3.52 10.53 -15.32
CA GLY A 246 2.99 10.49 -13.96
C GLY A 246 2.23 9.19 -13.68
N LEU A 247 1.32 8.79 -14.57
CA LEU A 247 0.57 7.54 -14.44
C LEU A 247 1.48 6.31 -14.47
N SER A 248 2.54 6.29 -15.31
CA SER A 248 3.53 5.21 -15.31
C SER A 248 4.23 5.05 -13.95
N PHE A 249 4.67 6.16 -13.33
CA PHE A 249 5.23 6.13 -11.97
C PHE A 249 4.23 5.56 -10.96
N THR A 250 2.98 6.06 -10.96
CA THR A 250 1.95 5.56 -10.02
C THR A 250 1.60 4.10 -10.25
N LEU A 251 1.63 3.63 -11.51
CA LEU A 251 1.37 2.23 -11.85
C LEU A 251 2.46 1.32 -11.31
N VAL A 252 3.73 1.69 -11.46
CA VAL A 252 4.86 0.95 -10.86
C VAL A 252 4.73 0.94 -9.34
N GLY A 253 4.46 2.10 -8.72
CA GLY A 253 4.21 2.20 -7.29
C GLY A 253 3.06 1.27 -6.83
N TRP A 254 1.98 1.23 -7.59
CA TRP A 254 0.81 0.40 -7.27
C TRP A 254 1.11 -1.10 -7.40
N ILE A 255 1.85 -1.51 -8.44
CA ILE A 255 2.31 -2.89 -8.61
C ILE A 255 3.20 -3.30 -7.44
N ILE A 256 4.12 -2.43 -6.99
CA ILE A 256 4.92 -2.69 -5.78
C ILE A 256 3.99 -2.91 -4.59
N ALA A 257 2.96 -2.08 -4.39
CA ALA A 257 2.03 -2.26 -3.28
C ALA A 257 1.27 -3.58 -3.31
N LEU A 258 0.77 -3.98 -4.49
CA LEU A 258 0.00 -5.23 -4.65
C LEU A 258 0.88 -6.48 -4.50
N THR A 259 2.13 -6.42 -4.96
CA THR A 259 3.02 -7.59 -5.00
C THR A 259 3.91 -7.71 -3.76
N GLN A 260 4.34 -6.60 -3.18
CA GLN A 260 5.30 -6.58 -2.07
C GLN A 260 4.62 -6.32 -0.73
N PHE A 261 3.47 -5.64 -0.67
CA PHE A 261 2.73 -5.45 0.58
C PHE A 261 1.50 -6.33 0.68
N THR A 262 1.04 -6.58 1.90
CA THR A 262 -0.22 -7.27 2.19
C THR A 262 -1.42 -6.35 1.97
N ALA A 263 -1.38 -5.56 0.89
CA ALA A 263 -2.34 -4.49 0.62
C ALA A 263 -3.78 -5.01 0.55
N LEU A 264 -3.97 -6.21 -0.01
CA LEU A 264 -5.29 -6.86 -0.17
C LEU A 264 -5.68 -7.78 0.99
N GLU A 265 -4.78 -8.02 1.95
CA GLU A 265 -5.16 -8.75 3.16
C GLU A 265 -5.96 -7.81 4.06
N HIS A 266 -6.85 -8.37 4.90
CA HIS A 266 -7.73 -7.60 5.79
C HIS A 266 -6.93 -6.81 6.84
N GLY A 267 -6.34 -5.68 6.43
CA GLY A 267 -5.72 -4.73 7.32
C GLY A 267 -6.76 -4.03 8.19
N LYS A 268 -6.35 -3.60 9.38
CA LYS A 268 -7.18 -2.80 10.29
C LYS A 268 -6.72 -1.33 10.26
N GLY A 269 -7.57 -0.42 10.75
CA GLY A 269 -7.21 0.98 10.94
C GLY A 269 -6.79 1.75 9.68
N LYS A 270 -5.71 2.54 9.80
CA LYS A 270 -5.25 3.49 8.76
C LYS A 270 -4.80 2.80 7.48
N GLN A 271 -4.19 1.61 7.60
CA GLN A 271 -3.75 0.82 6.45
C GLN A 271 -4.93 0.46 5.55
N ASN A 272 -6.06 0.04 6.13
CA ASN A 272 -7.26 -0.29 5.38
C ASN A 272 -7.81 0.92 4.60
N ILE A 273 -7.81 2.10 5.23
CA ILE A 273 -8.26 3.34 4.59
C ILE A 273 -7.34 3.70 3.42
N HIS A 274 -6.02 3.67 3.64
CA HIS A 274 -5.02 3.95 2.60
C HIS A 274 -5.19 3.00 1.41
N THR A 275 -5.29 1.68 1.65
CA THR A 275 -5.48 0.70 0.58
C THR A 275 -6.77 0.97 -0.19
N ARG A 276 -7.92 1.06 0.49
CA ARG A 276 -9.22 1.18 -0.20
C ARG A 276 -9.29 2.44 -1.05
N LEU A 277 -8.92 3.58 -0.48
CA LEU A 277 -8.91 4.85 -1.22
C LEU A 277 -7.85 4.83 -2.33
N GLY A 278 -6.67 4.25 -2.09
CA GLY A 278 -5.64 4.09 -3.10
C GLY A 278 -6.09 3.26 -4.31
N MET A 279 -6.83 2.17 -4.08
CA MET A 279 -7.42 1.35 -5.16
C MET A 279 -8.41 2.17 -6.00
N VAL A 280 -9.28 2.95 -5.35
CA VAL A 280 -10.24 3.82 -6.06
C VAL A 280 -9.50 4.87 -6.89
N VAL A 281 -8.52 5.56 -6.32
CA VAL A 281 -7.72 6.58 -7.02
C VAL A 281 -6.96 5.99 -8.21
N MET A 282 -6.34 4.82 -8.05
CA MET A 282 -5.63 4.15 -9.14
C MET A 282 -6.58 3.73 -10.26
N PHE A 283 -7.75 3.18 -9.93
CA PHE A 283 -8.75 2.82 -10.94
C PHE A 283 -9.25 4.04 -11.70
N MET A 284 -9.57 5.14 -10.99
CA MET A 284 -9.94 6.41 -11.62
C MET A 284 -8.83 6.94 -12.53
N GLY A 285 -7.57 6.89 -12.09
CA GLY A 285 -6.41 7.32 -12.87
C GLY A 285 -6.21 6.51 -14.15
N LEU A 286 -6.37 5.19 -14.09
CA LEU A 286 -6.27 4.31 -15.26
C LEU A 286 -7.44 4.47 -16.24
N LEU A 287 -8.64 4.83 -15.75
CA LEU A 287 -9.78 5.14 -16.61
C LEU A 287 -9.62 6.48 -17.34
N GLN A 288 -8.82 7.43 -16.84
CA GLN A 288 -8.63 8.72 -17.50
C GLN A 288 -8.07 8.63 -18.93
N PRO A 289 -6.96 7.91 -19.22
CA PRO A 289 -6.46 7.79 -20.58
C PRO A 289 -7.41 7.00 -21.49
N LEU A 290 -8.12 5.99 -20.96
CA LEU A 290 -9.14 5.24 -21.72
C LEU A 290 -10.30 6.17 -22.12
N ASN A 291 -10.81 6.96 -21.19
CA ASN A 291 -11.81 7.98 -21.48
C ASN A 291 -11.27 9.04 -22.45
N ALA A 292 -10.00 9.43 -22.33
CA ALA A 292 -9.37 10.40 -23.22
C ALA A 292 -9.17 9.90 -24.65
N PHE A 293 -9.06 8.59 -24.86
CA PHE A 293 -9.04 7.99 -26.19
C PHE A 293 -10.40 8.12 -26.89
N LEU A 294 -11.50 8.08 -26.14
CA LEU A 294 -12.87 8.24 -26.64
C LEU A 294 -13.27 9.72 -26.85
N ARG A 295 -12.31 10.65 -26.84
CA ARG A 295 -12.54 12.08 -26.97
C ARG A 295 -13.19 12.42 -28.33
N PRO A 296 -14.42 12.96 -28.36
CA PRO A 296 -15.06 13.37 -29.61
C PRO A 296 -14.30 14.52 -30.30
N HIS A 297 -14.26 14.51 -31.64
CA HIS A 297 -13.68 15.58 -32.46
C HIS A 297 -14.53 16.87 -32.42
N HIS A 298 -13.94 18.00 -32.79
CA HIS A 298 -14.69 19.24 -33.03
C HIS A 298 -15.39 19.16 -34.40
N ASN A 299 -16.55 19.81 -34.52
CA ASN A 299 -17.22 19.99 -35.80
C ASN A 299 -16.58 21.15 -36.58
N ALA A 300 -16.79 21.19 -37.89
CA ALA A 300 -16.27 22.24 -38.78
C ALA A 300 -16.72 23.67 -38.39
N ASP A 301 -17.86 23.80 -37.72
CA ASP A 301 -18.43 25.10 -37.31
C ASP A 301 -17.99 25.57 -35.90
N ASP A 302 -16.95 24.97 -35.32
CA ASP A 302 -16.40 25.24 -33.97
C ASP A 302 -17.39 25.13 -32.78
N LYS A 303 -18.66 24.79 -33.03
CA LYS A 303 -19.66 24.53 -31.99
C LYS A 303 -19.43 23.15 -31.36
N LYS A 304 -19.30 23.11 -30.03
CA LYS A 304 -19.16 21.84 -29.27
C LYS A 304 -20.41 20.98 -29.43
N THR A 305 -20.23 19.72 -29.82
CA THR A 305 -21.32 18.74 -29.80
C THR A 305 -21.76 18.44 -28.36
N LYS A 306 -23.03 18.03 -28.18
CA LYS A 306 -23.54 17.59 -26.86
C LYS A 306 -22.66 16.47 -26.27
N LEU A 307 -22.17 15.57 -27.12
CA LEU A 307 -21.26 14.49 -26.74
C LEU A 307 -19.89 15.03 -26.27
N ARG A 308 -19.29 15.97 -27.00
CA ARG A 308 -18.05 16.65 -26.61
C ARG A 308 -18.20 17.35 -25.26
N PHE A 309 -19.31 18.03 -25.05
CA PHE A 309 -19.61 18.72 -23.79
C PHE A 309 -19.75 17.75 -22.61
N ALA A 310 -20.53 16.69 -22.76
CA ALA A 310 -20.68 15.66 -21.74
C ALA A 310 -19.35 14.97 -21.40
N TRP A 311 -18.55 14.63 -22.43
CA TRP A 311 -17.21 14.08 -22.24
C TRP A 311 -16.30 15.05 -21.48
N GLU A 312 -16.35 16.36 -21.78
CA GLU A 312 -15.53 17.36 -21.09
C GLU A 312 -15.88 17.46 -19.61
N ILE A 313 -17.17 17.38 -19.26
CA ILE A 313 -17.61 17.35 -17.87
C ILE A 313 -17.07 16.11 -17.18
N LEU A 314 -17.30 14.92 -17.77
CA LEU A 314 -16.89 13.63 -17.18
C LEU A 314 -15.38 13.54 -16.99
N HIS A 315 -14.59 13.88 -18.01
CA HIS A 315 -13.13 13.81 -17.94
C HIS A 315 -12.57 14.77 -16.87
N LYS A 316 -13.06 16.01 -16.83
CA LYS A 316 -12.60 17.02 -15.85
C LYS A 316 -13.05 16.65 -14.43
N SER A 317 -14.31 16.29 -14.22
CA SER A 317 -14.84 16.01 -12.87
C SER A 317 -14.16 14.82 -12.22
N PHE A 318 -14.02 13.71 -12.95
CA PHE A 318 -13.29 12.54 -12.45
C PHE A 318 -11.79 12.84 -12.27
N GLY A 319 -11.19 13.67 -13.13
CA GLY A 319 -9.79 14.07 -13.01
C GLY A 319 -9.52 14.87 -11.74
N TYR A 320 -10.34 15.89 -11.46
CA TYR A 320 -10.24 16.68 -10.24
C TYR A 320 -10.51 15.85 -8.99
N MET A 321 -11.54 15.00 -9.03
CA MET A 321 -11.86 14.10 -7.92
C MET A 321 -10.69 13.15 -7.62
N ALA A 322 -10.06 12.55 -8.64
CA ALA A 322 -8.91 11.68 -8.44
C ALA A 322 -7.74 12.39 -7.76
N VAL A 323 -7.41 13.62 -8.20
CA VAL A 323 -6.33 14.42 -7.60
C VAL A 323 -6.62 14.78 -6.15
N LEU A 324 -7.86 15.19 -5.83
CA LEU A 324 -8.26 15.51 -4.46
C LEU A 324 -8.20 14.29 -3.54
N LEU A 325 -8.72 13.14 -3.99
CA LEU A 325 -8.61 11.90 -3.21
C LEU A 325 -7.15 11.46 -3.05
N ALA A 326 -6.29 11.66 -4.04
CA ALA A 326 -4.88 11.31 -3.96
C ALA A 326 -4.16 12.04 -2.81
N VAL A 327 -4.49 13.30 -2.53
CA VAL A 327 -3.96 14.03 -1.37
C VAL A 327 -4.29 13.32 -0.05
N VAL A 328 -5.54 12.87 0.10
CA VAL A 328 -5.98 12.12 1.28
C VAL A 328 -5.27 10.77 1.37
N VAL A 329 -5.14 10.05 0.25
CA VAL A 329 -4.43 8.76 0.19
C VAL A 329 -2.97 8.90 0.60
N ILE A 330 -2.26 9.91 0.10
CA ILE A 330 -0.86 10.20 0.45
C ILE A 330 -0.74 10.53 1.93
N ALA A 331 -1.65 11.34 2.48
CA ALA A 331 -1.66 11.65 3.90
C ALA A 331 -1.76 10.38 4.75
N PHE A 332 -2.74 9.50 4.48
CA PHE A 332 -2.85 8.21 5.18
C PHE A 332 -1.62 7.32 4.99
N GLY A 333 -1.07 7.24 3.77
CA GLY A 333 0.13 6.45 3.47
C GLY A 333 1.33 6.86 4.33
N THR A 334 1.56 8.16 4.47
CA THR A 334 2.65 8.70 5.29
C THR A 334 2.46 8.46 6.78
N MET A 335 1.22 8.27 7.26
CA MET A 335 0.95 7.93 8.66
C MET A 335 1.29 6.48 9.03
N ILE A 336 1.55 5.62 8.05
CA ILE A 336 1.78 4.18 8.22
C ILE A 336 3.28 3.82 8.10
N LEU A 337 4.14 4.80 7.77
CA LEU A 337 5.57 4.55 7.59
C LEU A 337 6.22 4.04 8.89
N PRO A 338 7.03 2.97 8.85
CA PRO A 338 7.57 2.31 10.05
C PRO A 338 8.70 3.09 10.75
N ARG A 339 9.23 4.14 10.12
CA ARG A 339 10.22 5.05 10.69
C ARG A 339 9.92 6.49 10.30
N PRO A 340 9.24 7.25 11.14
CA PRO A 340 9.35 8.68 11.07
C PRO A 340 9.88 9.19 12.40
N GLU A 341 11.06 9.80 12.32
CA GLU A 341 11.41 10.89 13.20
C GLU A 341 10.38 12.00 12.91
N ASP A 342 9.33 12.01 13.73
CA ASP A 342 8.21 12.96 13.75
C ASP A 342 7.34 13.02 12.45
N PRO A 343 6.43 12.05 12.23
CA PRO A 343 5.53 12.02 11.06
C PRO A 343 4.67 13.28 10.95
N LYS A 344 4.48 13.99 12.07
CA LYS A 344 3.75 15.25 12.14
C LYS A 344 4.45 16.35 11.34
N LYS A 345 5.80 16.41 11.33
CA LYS A 345 6.55 17.42 10.56
C LYS A 345 6.34 17.26 9.07
N PHE A 346 6.47 16.04 8.56
CA PHE A 346 6.20 15.76 7.14
C PHE A 346 4.74 16.05 6.79
N GLN A 347 3.78 15.60 7.60
CA GLN A 347 2.36 15.85 7.36
C GLN A 347 2.01 17.33 7.40
N MET A 348 2.61 18.10 8.31
CA MET A 348 2.44 19.55 8.39
C MET A 348 3.01 20.24 7.15
N ALA A 349 4.22 19.88 6.72
CA ALA A 349 4.83 20.44 5.52
C ALA A 349 4.04 20.08 4.24
N TYR A 350 3.64 18.80 4.10
CA TYR A 350 2.83 18.33 2.99
C TYR A 350 1.44 18.96 2.97
N GLY A 351 0.79 19.06 4.14
CA GLY A 351 -0.52 19.70 4.30
C GLY A 351 -0.49 21.19 3.98
N LEU A 352 0.52 21.93 4.48
CA LEU A 352 0.73 23.34 4.14
C LEU A 352 1.01 23.51 2.64
N GLY A 353 1.91 22.72 2.07
CA GLY A 353 2.26 22.80 0.64
C GLY A 353 1.08 22.51 -0.28
N SER A 354 0.40 21.38 -0.06
CA SER A 354 -0.80 21.02 -0.85
C SER A 354 -1.94 22.01 -0.64
N GLY A 355 -2.17 22.47 0.59
CA GLY A 355 -3.15 23.51 0.91
C GLY A 355 -2.87 24.83 0.19
N LEU A 356 -1.62 25.30 0.19
CA LEU A 356 -1.20 26.51 -0.53
C LEU A 356 -1.37 26.38 -2.05
N ILE A 357 -1.07 25.21 -2.63
CA ILE A 357 -1.28 24.96 -4.07
C ILE A 357 -2.78 24.98 -4.40
N LEU A 358 -3.62 24.35 -3.58
CA LEU A 358 -5.07 24.35 -3.80
C LEU A 358 -5.67 25.74 -3.62
N LEU A 359 -5.24 26.49 -2.59
CA LEU A 359 -5.66 27.87 -2.35
C LEU A 359 -5.21 28.81 -3.46
N SER A 360 -3.95 28.74 -3.90
CA SER A 360 -3.44 29.58 -5.00
C SER A 360 -4.16 29.27 -6.31
N SER A 361 -4.43 27.99 -6.59
CA SER A 361 -5.24 27.58 -7.72
C SER A 361 -6.65 28.16 -7.61
N MET A 362 -7.30 28.08 -6.45
CA MET A 362 -8.64 28.63 -6.24
C MET A 362 -8.67 30.16 -6.42
N ILE A 363 -7.71 30.89 -5.84
CA ILE A 363 -7.59 32.34 -5.99
C ILE A 363 -7.40 32.72 -7.46
N TYR A 364 -6.52 32.02 -8.17
CA TYR A 364 -6.31 32.24 -9.59
C TYR A 364 -7.58 32.00 -10.40
N LEU A 365 -8.36 30.96 -10.08
CA LEU A 365 -9.63 30.68 -10.77
C LEU A 365 -10.70 31.75 -10.53
N ILE A 366 -10.74 32.33 -9.33
CA ILE A 366 -11.63 33.45 -9.01
C ILE A 366 -11.19 34.69 -9.79
N TRP A 367 -9.89 35.00 -9.79
CA TRP A 367 -9.32 36.12 -10.52
C TRP A 367 -9.52 36.00 -12.04
N ASP A 368 -9.27 34.83 -12.63
CA ASP A 368 -9.48 34.53 -14.05
C ASP A 368 -10.96 34.69 -14.43
N LYS A 369 -11.88 34.24 -13.56
CA LYS A 369 -13.31 34.46 -13.78
C LYS A 369 -13.66 35.95 -13.77
N GLN A 370 -13.19 36.70 -12.78
CA GLN A 370 -13.45 38.14 -12.68
C GLN A 370 -12.93 38.89 -13.91
N GLN A 371 -11.72 38.57 -14.37
CA GLN A 371 -11.14 39.22 -15.56
C GLN A 371 -11.93 38.94 -16.84
N ASN A 372 -12.45 37.71 -17.00
CA ASN A 372 -13.32 37.38 -18.14
C ASN A 372 -14.68 38.09 -18.05
N ASP A 373 -15.30 38.14 -16.86
CA ASP A 373 -16.56 38.85 -16.63
C ASP A 373 -16.41 40.38 -16.92
N ASP A 374 -15.27 40.97 -16.53
CA ASP A 374 -14.93 42.38 -16.79
C ASP A 374 -14.71 42.65 -18.29
N HIS A 375 -14.05 41.72 -19.01
CA HIS A 375 -13.83 41.85 -20.45
C HIS A 375 -15.15 41.81 -21.24
N ASP A 376 -16.02 40.84 -20.96
CA ASP A 376 -17.34 40.71 -21.59
C ASP A 376 -18.22 41.94 -21.32
N SER A 377 -18.15 42.50 -20.10
CA SER A 377 -18.79 43.76 -19.75
C SER A 377 -18.27 44.94 -20.59
N SER A 378 -16.95 45.04 -20.77
CA SER A 378 -16.33 46.12 -21.54
C SER A 378 -16.64 46.05 -23.05
N ASP A 379 -16.68 44.84 -23.62
CA ASP A 379 -17.04 44.63 -25.03
C ASP A 379 -18.50 44.98 -25.29
N ASN A 380 -19.43 44.54 -24.43
CA ASN A 380 -20.84 44.89 -24.55
C ASN A 380 -21.08 46.41 -24.46
N THR A 381 -20.39 47.08 -23.52
CA THR A 381 -20.47 48.54 -23.39
C THR A 381 -19.97 49.24 -24.65
N THR A 382 -18.89 48.75 -25.26
CA THR A 382 -18.32 49.31 -26.49
C THR A 382 -19.26 49.11 -27.69
N ILE A 383 -19.93 47.95 -27.77
CA ILE A 383 -20.92 47.66 -28.81
C ILE A 383 -22.13 48.59 -28.67
N GLU A 384 -22.68 48.75 -27.47
CA GLU A 384 -23.83 49.64 -27.22
C GLU A 384 -23.50 51.09 -27.63
N GLN A 385 -22.33 51.60 -27.26
CA GLN A 385 -21.89 52.95 -27.64
C GLN A 385 -21.71 53.14 -29.15
N ASN A 386 -21.27 52.11 -29.87
CA ASN A 386 -21.12 52.17 -31.32
C ASN A 386 -22.48 52.15 -32.03
N VAL A 387 -23.43 51.33 -31.56
CA VAL A 387 -24.81 51.29 -32.09
C VAL A 387 -25.53 52.61 -31.85
N GLU A 388 -25.36 53.24 -30.70
CA GLU A 388 -25.98 54.53 -30.38
C GLU A 388 -25.44 55.67 -31.26
N LYS A 389 -24.13 55.69 -31.54
CA LYS A 389 -23.51 56.64 -32.48
C LYS A 389 -24.00 56.44 -33.92
N GLU A 390 -24.15 55.19 -34.36
CA GLU A 390 -24.59 54.88 -35.72
C GLU A 390 -26.06 55.29 -35.94
N ASN A 391 -26.93 55.02 -34.95
CA ASN A 391 -28.31 55.48 -34.95
C ASN A 391 -28.43 57.02 -34.92
N SER A 392 -27.58 57.70 -34.15
CA SER A 392 -27.56 59.18 -34.12
C SER A 392 -27.12 59.77 -35.47
N ASN A 393 -26.15 59.16 -36.15
CA ASN A 393 -25.71 59.62 -37.47
C ASN A 393 -26.77 59.40 -38.55
N ASN A 394 -27.48 58.27 -38.50
CA ASN A 394 -28.55 57.97 -39.45
C ASN A 394 -29.75 58.93 -39.28
N ASN A 395 -30.13 59.25 -38.04
CA ASN A 395 -31.18 60.25 -37.78
C ASN A 395 -30.77 61.64 -38.27
N PHE A 396 -29.51 62.05 -38.05
CA PHE A 396 -29.01 63.34 -38.54
C PHE A 396 -29.03 63.44 -40.07
N MET A 397 -28.64 62.38 -40.78
CA MET A 397 -28.70 62.34 -42.25
C MET A 397 -30.14 62.38 -42.76
N GLN A 398 -31.07 61.72 -42.08
CA GLN A 398 -32.49 61.72 -42.45
C GLN A 398 -33.14 63.10 -42.22
N ASP A 399 -32.81 63.78 -41.13
CA ASP A 399 -33.24 65.17 -40.87
C ASP A 399 -32.66 66.17 -41.89
N GLU A 400 -31.43 65.94 -42.37
CA GLU A 400 -30.79 66.76 -43.42
C GLU A 400 -31.37 66.54 -44.83
N GLU A 401 -31.98 65.38 -45.06
CA GLU A 401 -32.63 65.00 -46.32
C GLU A 401 -34.08 65.53 -46.35
N GLU A 402 -34.82 65.45 -45.24
CA GLU A 402 -36.15 66.07 -45.09
C GLU A 402 -36.11 67.61 -45.12
N ALA A 403 -35.01 68.24 -44.71
CA ALA A 403 -34.86 69.71 -44.78
C ALA A 403 -34.55 70.25 -46.19
N LYS A 404 -34.38 69.37 -47.19
CA LYS A 404 -34.06 69.73 -48.60
C LYS A 404 -35.24 69.53 -49.57
N GLU A 405 -36.34 68.94 -49.13
CA GLU A 405 -37.66 68.98 -49.82
C GLU A 405 -38.49 70.17 -49.34
#